data_AF-A0A7W1ABL4-F1
#
_entry.id   AF-A0A7W1ABL4-F1
#
_cell.length_a   1.000
_cell.length_b   1.000
_cell.length_c   1.000
_cell.angle_alpha   90.00
_cell.angle_beta   90.00
_cell.angle_gamma   90.00
#
_symmetry.space_group_name_H-M   'P 1'
#
loop_
_entity.id
_entity.type
_entity.pdbx_description
1 polymer ?
#
loop_
_entity_poly.entity_id
_entity_poly.type
_entity_poly.pdbx_seq_one_letter_code
_entity_poly.pdbx_strand_id
1 'polypeptide(L)'
;VGSGYAAQGNILVSGETVDALAETFEATEGSLAERLLASLAAAQAAGGDRRGQQSASLLVVRRDGGYAGLSDVVLDLRVDDHETPIEELRRLYGLHEQLFGKTPRDQWLLVDDELRAEIDERLAKLGYERLEDWAGAANLEERVDGDDEIDPVVLDELRRGS
;
A
#
# COMPACT_ATOMS: atom_id res chain seq x y z
N VAL A 1 22.73 -11.97 7.80
CA VAL A 1 22.70 -10.64 8.47
C VAL A 1 23.44 -9.69 7.56
N GLY A 2 22.86 -8.54 7.26
CA GLY A 2 23.49 -7.50 6.44
C GLY A 2 23.36 -6.12 7.09
N SER A 3 23.56 -5.05 6.32
CA SER A 3 23.54 -3.69 6.84
C SER A 3 22.13 -3.26 7.23
N GLY A 4 21.82 -3.30 8.53
CA GLY A 4 20.53 -2.87 9.07
C GLY A 4 19.39 -3.89 8.95
N TYR A 5 19.69 -5.16 8.64
CA TYR A 5 18.68 -6.21 8.55
C TYR A 5 19.22 -7.60 8.91
N ALA A 6 18.30 -8.50 9.24
CA ALA A 6 18.55 -9.93 9.37
C ALA A 6 17.44 -10.70 8.64
N ALA A 7 17.81 -11.68 7.81
CA ALA A 7 16.90 -12.59 7.15
C ALA A 7 17.14 -14.01 7.69
N GLN A 8 16.07 -14.73 8.00
CA GLN A 8 16.10 -16.05 8.61
C GLN A 8 14.90 -16.87 8.11
N GLY A 9 15.03 -18.18 8.09
CA GLY A 9 13.92 -19.09 7.84
C GLY A 9 14.22 -20.49 8.31
N ASN A 10 13.18 -21.29 8.51
CA ASN A 10 13.25 -22.69 8.90
C ASN A 10 12.46 -23.55 7.91
N ILE A 11 12.83 -24.83 7.78
CA ILE A 11 12.13 -25.79 6.91
C ILE A 11 12.07 -25.31 5.44
N LEU A 12 13.03 -24.48 5.04
CA LEU A 12 13.12 -23.95 3.68
C LEU A 12 13.46 -25.05 2.68
N VAL A 13 13.04 -24.86 1.43
CA VAL A 13 13.44 -25.75 0.33
C VAL A 13 14.96 -25.76 0.17
N SER A 14 15.59 -24.58 0.14
CA SER A 14 17.04 -24.40 0.04
C SER A 14 17.51 -23.12 0.77
N GLY A 15 18.82 -22.87 0.78
CA GLY A 15 19.39 -21.60 1.27
C GLY A 15 19.05 -20.40 0.39
N GLU A 16 18.73 -20.64 -0.89
CA GLU A 16 18.43 -19.61 -1.88
C GLU A 16 17.23 -18.75 -1.48
N THR A 17 16.28 -19.30 -0.71
CA THR A 17 15.17 -18.54 -0.13
C THR A 17 15.65 -17.38 0.75
N VAL A 18 16.70 -17.59 1.57
CA VAL A 18 17.24 -16.55 2.45
C VAL A 18 18.10 -15.57 1.66
N ASP A 19 18.85 -16.06 0.68
CA ASP A 19 19.63 -15.21 -0.23
C ASP A 19 18.70 -14.27 -1.01
N ALA A 20 17.59 -14.78 -1.55
CA ALA A 20 16.59 -13.98 -2.24
C ALA A 20 15.94 -12.91 -1.35
N LEU A 21 15.68 -13.19 -0.06
CA LEU A 21 15.23 -12.16 0.90
C LEU A 21 16.24 -11.02 0.98
N ALA A 22 17.50 -11.37 1.21
CA ALA A 22 18.58 -10.42 1.47
C ALA A 22 18.89 -9.56 0.23
N GLU A 23 19.10 -10.21 -0.92
CA GLU A 23 19.43 -9.56 -2.18
C GLU A 23 18.29 -8.63 -2.63
N THR A 24 17.04 -9.09 -2.53
CA THR A 24 15.89 -8.27 -2.91
C THR A 24 15.73 -7.07 -1.98
N PHE A 25 15.94 -7.25 -0.67
CA PHE A 25 15.86 -6.16 0.29
C PHE A 25 16.90 -5.07 -0.02
N GLU A 26 18.12 -5.45 -0.39
CA GLU A 26 19.20 -4.52 -0.72
C GLU A 26 19.01 -3.85 -2.08
N ALA A 27 18.45 -4.55 -3.07
CA ALA A 27 18.26 -4.04 -4.43
C ALA A 27 16.98 -3.22 -4.62
N THR A 28 15.96 -3.42 -3.78
CA THR A 28 14.67 -2.73 -3.90
C THR A 28 14.75 -1.34 -3.28
N GLU A 29 14.33 -0.33 -4.04
CA GLU A 29 14.15 1.05 -3.55
C GLU A 29 12.73 1.26 -3.03
N GLY A 30 12.48 2.42 -2.42
CA GLY A 30 11.17 2.79 -1.88
C GLY A 30 11.06 2.62 -0.35
N SER A 31 9.83 2.56 0.13
CA SER A 31 9.50 2.45 1.54
C SER A 31 10.01 1.13 2.14
N LEU A 32 10.18 1.10 3.47
CA LEU A 32 10.56 -0.14 4.15
C LEU A 32 9.51 -1.25 3.90
N ALA A 33 8.24 -0.89 3.80
CA ALA A 33 7.15 -1.83 3.54
C ALA A 33 7.27 -2.44 2.13
N GLU A 34 7.52 -1.61 1.10
CA GLU A 34 7.71 -2.06 -0.28
C GLU A 34 8.88 -3.03 -0.40
N ARG A 35 10.01 -2.68 0.22
CA ARG A 35 11.22 -3.51 0.22
C ARG A 35 10.97 -4.87 0.88
N LEU A 36 10.25 -4.89 2.01
CA LEU A 36 9.91 -6.14 2.71
C LEU A 36 8.92 -7.00 1.90
N LEU A 37 7.90 -6.40 1.28
CA LEU A 37 6.93 -7.11 0.43
C LEU A 37 7.55 -7.66 -0.87
N ALA A 38 8.50 -6.92 -1.45
CA ALA A 38 9.30 -7.41 -2.57
C ALA A 38 10.12 -8.63 -2.14
N SER A 39 10.81 -8.52 -1.01
CA SER A 39 11.65 -9.59 -0.45
C SER A 39 10.87 -10.87 -0.16
N LEU A 40 9.70 -10.77 0.49
CA LEU A 40 8.87 -11.93 0.79
C LEU A 40 8.45 -12.69 -0.48
N ALA A 41 8.05 -11.98 -1.53
CA ALA A 41 7.67 -12.63 -2.77
C ALA A 41 8.85 -13.27 -3.51
N ALA A 42 10.01 -12.60 -3.53
CA ALA A 42 11.22 -13.17 -4.13
C ALA A 42 11.66 -14.44 -3.41
N ALA A 43 11.61 -14.44 -2.08
CA ALA A 43 11.89 -15.61 -1.25
C ALA A 43 10.93 -16.78 -1.52
N GLN A 44 9.63 -16.49 -1.63
CA GLN A 44 8.63 -17.49 -1.98
C GLN A 44 8.88 -18.06 -3.39
N ALA A 45 9.24 -17.21 -4.36
CA ALA A 45 9.57 -17.63 -5.72
C ALA A 45 10.87 -18.47 -5.78
N ALA A 46 11.82 -18.23 -4.89
CA ALA A 46 13.04 -19.03 -4.71
C ALA A 46 12.80 -20.39 -4.02
N GLY A 47 11.54 -20.72 -3.70
CA GLY A 47 11.12 -22.02 -3.18
C GLY A 47 10.47 -21.95 -1.80
N GLY A 48 10.70 -20.88 -1.04
CA GLY A 48 10.00 -20.63 0.23
C GLY A 48 10.16 -21.75 1.27
N ASP A 49 9.13 -21.89 2.10
CA ASP A 49 8.96 -23.03 3.02
C ASP A 49 8.56 -24.29 2.24
N ARG A 50 9.17 -25.44 2.57
CA ARG A 50 8.91 -26.72 1.90
C ARG A 50 7.45 -27.17 2.01
N ARG A 51 6.70 -26.63 2.96
CA ARG A 51 5.27 -26.93 3.18
C ARG A 51 4.34 -26.04 2.36
N GLY A 52 4.87 -25.05 1.63
CA GLY A 52 4.09 -24.02 0.96
C GLY A 52 3.88 -22.77 1.82
N GLN A 53 2.87 -21.99 1.50
CA GLN A 53 2.49 -20.77 2.22
C GLN A 53 1.05 -20.88 2.71
N GLN A 54 0.74 -20.24 3.83
CA GLN A 54 -0.61 -20.19 4.41
C GLN A 54 -0.90 -18.84 5.06
N SER A 55 0.12 -18.22 5.67
CA SER A 55 0.01 -16.91 6.28
C SER A 55 1.18 -16.00 5.95
N ALA A 56 0.97 -14.69 6.07
CA ALA A 56 1.98 -13.66 5.93
C ALA A 56 1.59 -12.44 6.78
N SER A 57 2.58 -11.71 7.28
CA SER A 57 2.34 -10.47 8.01
C SER A 57 3.47 -9.48 7.79
N LEU A 58 3.14 -8.19 7.92
CA LEU A 58 4.07 -7.09 7.80
C LEU A 58 3.79 -6.08 8.92
N LEU A 59 4.80 -5.81 9.74
CA LEU A 59 4.76 -4.80 10.79
C LEU A 59 5.87 -3.78 10.52
N VAL A 60 5.49 -2.52 10.40
CA VAL A 60 6.44 -1.41 10.32
C VAL A 60 6.14 -0.44 11.45
N VAL A 61 7.18 -0.14 12.23
CA VAL A 61 7.11 0.82 13.33
C VAL A 61 8.10 1.95 13.11
N ARG A 62 7.70 3.15 13.53
CA ARG A 62 8.51 4.36 13.55
C ARG A 62 7.99 5.21 14.67
N ARG A 63 8.90 5.77 15.47
CA ARG A 63 8.55 6.70 16.56
C ARG A 63 7.59 7.77 16.05
N ASP A 64 6.44 7.92 16.71
CA ASP A 64 5.40 8.90 16.39
C ASP A 64 4.90 8.79 14.92
N GLY A 65 5.04 7.60 14.32
CA GLY A 65 4.84 7.37 12.89
C GLY A 65 3.49 6.79 12.51
N GLY A 66 2.68 6.39 13.49
CA GLY A 66 1.35 5.83 13.27
C GLY A 66 0.28 6.88 12.99
N TYR A 67 -0.97 6.43 12.91
CA TYR A 67 -2.11 7.26 12.55
C TYR A 67 -2.20 8.53 13.43
N ALA A 68 -2.30 9.69 12.79
CA ALA A 68 -2.27 11.01 13.42
C ALA A 68 -1.07 11.27 14.38
N GLY A 69 0.01 10.49 14.28
CA GLY A 69 1.15 10.55 15.19
C GLY A 69 0.83 10.06 16.62
N LEU A 70 -0.26 9.31 16.80
CA LEU A 70 -0.74 8.87 18.12
C LEU A 70 -0.21 7.49 18.53
N SER A 71 0.59 6.84 17.69
CA SER A 71 1.24 5.57 17.97
C SER A 71 2.55 5.42 17.18
N ASP A 72 3.32 4.39 17.50
CA ASP A 72 4.54 4.04 16.75
C ASP A 72 4.28 3.08 15.58
N VAL A 73 3.05 2.57 15.43
CA VAL A 73 2.72 1.56 14.41
C VAL A 73 2.32 2.26 13.11
N VAL A 74 3.21 2.23 12.13
CA VAL A 74 2.95 2.79 10.79
C VAL A 74 1.94 1.91 10.06
N LEU A 75 2.15 0.59 10.09
CA LEU A 75 1.21 -0.41 9.60
C LEU A 75 1.45 -1.76 10.29
N ASP A 76 0.37 -2.50 10.49
CA ASP A 76 0.35 -3.90 10.91
C ASP A 76 -0.68 -4.63 10.04
N LEU A 77 -0.18 -5.35 9.04
CA LEU A 77 -0.98 -6.06 8.05
C LEU A 77 -0.78 -7.55 8.24
N ARG A 78 -1.89 -8.29 8.25
CA ARG A 78 -1.89 -9.73 8.52
C ARG A 78 -2.84 -10.45 7.59
N VAL A 79 -2.36 -11.54 7.03
CA VAL A 79 -3.14 -12.56 6.34
C VAL A 79 -2.90 -13.84 7.09
N ASP A 80 -3.82 -14.21 7.97
CA ASP A 80 -3.64 -15.34 8.88
C ASP A 80 -3.95 -16.70 8.20
N ASP A 81 -4.74 -16.71 7.11
CA ASP A 81 -5.02 -17.89 6.30
C ASP A 81 -5.41 -17.50 4.85
N HIS A 82 -4.59 -17.89 3.86
CA HIS A 82 -4.87 -17.77 2.43
C HIS A 82 -3.95 -18.72 1.63
N GLU A 83 -4.32 -19.09 0.40
CA GLU A 83 -3.44 -19.90 -0.49
C GLU A 83 -2.24 -19.09 -1.01
N THR A 84 -2.44 -17.78 -1.18
CA THR A 84 -1.41 -16.81 -1.62
C THR A 84 -1.31 -15.62 -0.66
N PRO A 85 -0.93 -15.83 0.61
CA PRO A 85 -0.97 -14.80 1.64
C PRO A 85 -0.05 -13.60 1.35
N ILE A 86 1.05 -13.79 0.63
CA ILE A 86 1.96 -12.70 0.26
C ILE A 86 1.33 -11.79 -0.79
N GLU A 87 0.58 -12.35 -1.75
CA GLU A 87 -0.16 -11.56 -2.74
C GLU A 87 -1.28 -10.77 -2.07
N GLU A 88 -1.98 -11.42 -1.14
CA GLU A 88 -3.04 -10.76 -0.37
C GLU A 88 -2.46 -9.67 0.55
N LEU A 89 -1.29 -9.88 1.14
CA LEU A 89 -0.60 -8.86 1.93
C LEU A 89 -0.21 -7.64 1.09
N ARG A 90 0.18 -7.84 -0.18
CA ARG A 90 0.42 -6.74 -1.13
C ARG A 90 -0.87 -5.99 -1.48
N ARG A 91 -1.99 -6.70 -1.65
CA ARG A 91 -3.31 -6.07 -1.86
C ARG A 91 -3.70 -5.20 -0.65
N LEU A 92 -3.53 -5.72 0.56
CA LEU A 92 -3.78 -4.96 1.80
C LEU A 92 -2.85 -3.75 1.94
N TYR A 93 -1.58 -3.87 1.53
CA TYR A 93 -0.67 -2.74 1.50
C TYR A 93 -1.11 -1.66 0.51
N GLY A 94 -1.57 -2.04 -0.68
CA GLY A 94 -2.14 -1.08 -1.64
C GLY A 94 -3.33 -0.31 -1.07
N LEU A 95 -4.25 -1.00 -0.38
CA LEU A 95 -5.37 -0.34 0.31
C LEU A 95 -4.89 0.60 1.44
N HIS A 96 -3.87 0.18 2.20
CA HIS A 96 -3.29 1.02 3.25
C HIS A 96 -2.66 2.30 2.67
N GLU A 97 -1.88 2.19 1.59
CA GLU A 97 -1.29 3.33 0.89
C GLU A 97 -2.36 4.26 0.30
N GLN A 98 -3.47 3.71 -0.21
CA GLN A 98 -4.60 4.51 -0.70
C GLN A 98 -5.28 5.30 0.41
N LEU A 99 -5.50 4.70 1.57
CA LEU A 99 -6.22 5.36 2.67
C LEU A 99 -5.33 6.27 3.51
N PHE A 100 -4.07 5.88 3.74
CA PHE A 100 -3.19 6.53 4.72
C PHE A 100 -1.86 7.02 4.16
N GLY A 101 -1.53 6.67 2.91
CA GLY A 101 -0.37 7.22 2.23
C GLY A 101 -0.46 8.74 2.05
N LYS A 102 0.66 9.36 1.65
CA LYS A 102 0.72 10.79 1.43
C LYS A 102 1.32 11.08 0.07
N THR A 103 0.52 11.63 -0.83
CA THR A 103 1.00 12.16 -2.10
C THR A 103 1.62 13.54 -1.86
N PRO A 104 2.89 13.77 -2.24
CA PRO A 104 3.51 15.09 -2.17
C PRO A 104 2.65 16.15 -2.86
N ARG A 105 2.51 17.34 -2.26
CA ARG A 105 1.54 18.35 -2.75
C ARG A 105 1.85 18.86 -4.15
N ASP A 106 3.10 18.80 -4.57
CA ASP A 106 3.56 19.14 -5.93
C ASP A 106 3.16 18.09 -7.00
N GLN A 107 2.62 16.95 -6.58
CA GLN A 107 2.06 15.92 -7.46
C GLN A 107 0.53 15.96 -7.53
N TRP A 108 -0.12 16.86 -6.79
CA TRP A 108 -1.56 17.02 -6.86
C TRP A 108 -1.97 17.69 -8.17
N LEU A 109 -3.19 17.38 -8.61
CA LEU A 109 -3.73 17.86 -9.87
C LEU A 109 -4.59 19.10 -9.60
N LEU A 110 -4.34 20.16 -10.36
CA LEU A 110 -5.26 21.29 -10.46
C LEU A 110 -6.51 20.85 -11.20
N VAL A 111 -7.67 21.19 -10.65
CA VAL A 111 -8.97 20.92 -11.28
C VAL A 111 -9.28 22.04 -12.27
N ASP A 112 -8.82 21.86 -13.50
CA ASP A 112 -9.26 22.67 -14.62
C ASP A 112 -10.69 22.30 -15.07
N ASP A 113 -11.22 23.03 -16.06
CA ASP A 113 -12.58 22.83 -16.56
C ASP A 113 -12.81 21.42 -17.12
N GLU A 114 -11.78 20.79 -17.72
CA GLU A 114 -11.88 19.44 -18.29
C GLU A 114 -11.94 18.39 -17.19
N LEU A 115 -11.04 18.48 -16.21
CA LEU A 115 -11.03 17.57 -15.07
C LEU A 115 -12.28 17.75 -14.20
N ARG A 116 -12.77 18.98 -14.04
CA ARG A 116 -14.03 19.25 -13.32
C ARG A 116 -15.21 18.54 -13.96
N ALA A 117 -15.34 18.63 -15.29
CA ALA A 117 -16.41 17.94 -16.02
C ALA A 117 -16.31 16.41 -15.88
N GLU A 118 -15.10 15.84 -15.88
CA GLU A 118 -14.91 14.40 -15.61
C GLU A 118 -15.37 14.05 -14.19
N ILE A 119 -14.94 14.81 -13.18
CA ILE A 119 -15.31 14.58 -11.77
C ILE A 119 -16.83 14.63 -11.61
N ASP A 120 -17.49 15.66 -12.12
CA ASP A 120 -18.93 15.85 -12.03
C ASP A 120 -19.71 14.70 -12.68
N GLU A 121 -19.29 14.25 -13.88
CA GLU A 121 -19.93 13.11 -14.56
C GLU A 121 -19.86 11.83 -13.70
N ARG A 122 -18.71 11.60 -13.07
CA ARG A 122 -18.47 10.40 -12.26
C ARG A 122 -19.21 10.45 -10.92
N LEU A 123 -19.20 11.59 -10.25
CA LEU A 123 -19.96 11.82 -9.03
C LEU A 123 -21.46 11.60 -9.29
N ALA A 124 -21.98 12.10 -10.40
CA ALA A 124 -23.38 11.90 -10.77
C ALA A 124 -23.74 10.41 -10.95
N LYS A 125 -22.86 9.60 -11.55
CA LYS A 125 -23.06 8.14 -11.66
C LYS A 125 -23.10 7.44 -10.29
N LEU A 126 -22.34 7.96 -9.34
CA LEU A 126 -22.27 7.47 -7.97
C LEU A 126 -23.38 8.03 -7.08
N GLY A 127 -24.16 9.00 -7.56
CA GLY A 127 -25.23 9.64 -6.81
C GLY A 127 -24.76 10.73 -5.84
N TYR A 128 -23.60 11.33 -6.09
CA TYR A 128 -23.03 12.44 -5.32
C TYR A 128 -23.02 13.74 -6.13
N GLU A 129 -23.19 14.87 -5.45
CA GLU A 129 -23.10 16.21 -6.06
C GLU A 129 -21.76 16.90 -5.79
N ARG A 130 -21.13 16.62 -4.63
CA ARG A 130 -19.87 17.26 -4.22
C ARG A 130 -18.77 16.22 -4.06
N LEU A 131 -17.56 16.56 -4.52
CA LEU A 131 -16.40 15.69 -4.40
C LEU A 131 -16.09 15.37 -2.94
N GLU A 132 -16.16 16.37 -2.05
CA GLU A 132 -15.94 16.21 -0.61
C GLU A 132 -16.89 15.17 0.02
N ASP A 133 -18.16 15.15 -0.38
CA ASP A 133 -19.16 14.23 0.18
C ASP A 133 -18.86 12.78 -0.21
N TRP A 134 -18.46 12.58 -1.46
CA TRP A 134 -18.03 11.26 -1.93
C TRP A 134 -16.69 10.85 -1.29
N ALA A 135 -15.71 11.75 -1.26
CA ALA A 135 -14.40 11.50 -0.68
C ALA A 135 -14.52 11.11 0.81
N GLY A 136 -15.35 11.81 1.59
CA GLY A 136 -15.61 11.44 2.98
C GLY A 136 -16.30 10.08 3.13
N ALA A 137 -17.22 9.72 2.23
CA ALA A 137 -17.82 8.38 2.23
C ALA A 137 -16.81 7.27 1.84
N ALA A 138 -15.81 7.62 1.02
CA ALA A 138 -14.74 6.74 0.57
C ALA A 138 -13.52 6.68 1.52
N ASN A 139 -13.50 7.46 2.61
CA ASN A 139 -12.35 7.69 3.50
C ASN A 139 -11.13 8.31 2.78
N LEU A 140 -11.39 9.27 1.90
CA LEU A 140 -10.40 10.00 1.10
C LEU A 140 -10.49 11.52 1.33
N GLU A 141 -11.19 11.98 2.38
CA GLU A 141 -11.40 13.40 2.68
C GLU A 141 -10.11 14.19 2.89
N GLU A 142 -9.04 13.54 3.38
CA GLU A 142 -7.72 14.18 3.56
C GLU A 142 -6.93 14.35 2.25
N ARG A 143 -7.51 13.92 1.12
CA ARG A 143 -6.89 13.90 -0.21
C ARG A 143 -7.58 14.81 -1.22
N VAL A 144 -8.50 15.65 -0.75
CA VAL A 144 -9.18 16.68 -1.54
C VAL A 144 -8.92 18.04 -0.91
N ASP A 145 -8.80 19.07 -1.74
CA ASP A 145 -8.67 20.47 -1.29
C ASP A 145 -9.79 21.29 -1.94
N GLY A 146 -10.99 21.13 -1.38
CA GLY A 146 -12.23 21.63 -1.96
C GLY A 146 -12.44 21.08 -3.38
N ASP A 147 -12.71 21.99 -4.31
CA ASP A 147 -12.88 21.68 -5.74
C ASP A 147 -11.68 22.11 -6.58
N ASP A 148 -10.63 22.70 -5.99
CA ASP A 148 -9.56 23.35 -6.75
C ASP A 148 -8.40 22.39 -7.04
N GLU A 149 -8.09 21.48 -6.11
CA GLU A 149 -7.02 20.51 -6.24
C GLU A 149 -7.38 19.15 -5.65
N ILE A 150 -6.87 18.10 -6.27
CA ILE A 150 -7.18 16.71 -5.91
C ILE A 150 -5.92 15.85 -6.01
N ASP A 151 -5.76 14.95 -5.06
CA ASP A 151 -4.75 13.89 -5.10
C ASP A 151 -5.05 12.91 -6.26
N PRO A 152 -4.08 12.55 -7.12
CA PRO A 152 -4.26 11.53 -8.17
C PRO A 152 -4.91 10.23 -7.68
N VAL A 153 -4.67 9.83 -6.42
CA VAL A 153 -5.29 8.65 -5.81
C VAL A 153 -6.82 8.75 -5.80
N VAL A 154 -7.36 9.92 -5.47
CA VAL A 154 -8.80 10.18 -5.43
C VAL A 154 -9.40 10.05 -6.84
N LEU A 155 -8.70 10.59 -7.84
CA LEU A 155 -9.15 10.53 -9.22
C LEU A 155 -9.18 9.08 -9.73
N ASP A 156 -8.15 8.30 -9.42
CA ASP A 156 -8.07 6.90 -9.81
C ASP A 156 -9.11 6.02 -9.11
N GLU A 157 -9.46 6.32 -7.85
CA GLU A 157 -10.57 5.65 -7.16
C GLU A 157 -11.92 6.04 -7.75
N LEU A 158 -12.13 7.32 -8.03
CA LEU A 158 -13.37 7.81 -8.66
C LEU A 158 -13.57 7.15 -10.03
N ARG A 159 -12.48 7.00 -10.79
CA ARG A 159 -12.45 6.30 -12.09
C ARG A 159 -12.77 4.81 -12.01
N ARG A 160 -12.37 4.14 -10.93
CA ARG A 160 -12.67 2.73 -10.70
C ARG A 160 -14.11 2.48 -10.27
N GLY A 161 -14.70 3.41 -9.54
CA GLY A 161 -16.04 3.26 -8.97
C GLY A 161 -17.20 3.64 -9.91
N SER A 162 -16.95 4.35 -11.01
CA SER A 162 -17.98 5.00 -11.85
C SER A 162 -18.02 4.56 -13.30
#